data_AF-A0A7K9MXR1-F1
#
_entry.id   AF-A0A7K9MXR1-F1
#
_cell.length_a   1.000
_cell.length_b   1.000
_cell.length_c   1.000
_cell.angle_alpha   90.00
_cell.angle_beta   90.00
_cell.angle_gamma   90.00
#
_symmetry.space_group_name_H-M   'P 1'
#
loop_
_entity.id
_entity.type
_entity.pdbx_description
1 polymer ?
#
loop_
_entity_poly.entity_id
_entity_poly.type
_entity_poly.pdbx_seq_one_letter_code
_entity_poly.pdbx_strand_id
1 'polypeptide(L)'
;SLPGTAMASTCLVPHCRDTGSWADSLREVSGAVLVSGLIQMVLGVSGMCGWAAWHCGPMVLAPSLSIIGLSAYKEAAFFCSTNWGVALLLMLLVVTFSQHLWSCRLPFCAWPHAWEGSTESSVPTLRTFSVLLPFAGVCVVCTILSYFHIPWESLDPAMAQLSWANSTFSAPWIRIPYAGGGTAGLRAAIHVWTGLVSPVPFPSAAGEWRWPLLTPRALAVGIAMAIGCSMNSVGCYVLCGRLLRVPRIPPHACNRGLCMEGLGSLLAGLLGTPGGTASSIANTCATGLTQAGSRLSVQVSALVCMVLGMSPRLAGLLTHIPLAVHGGVLCVTYAVAVGTGISYFQYTDIDSGRNIFIVGFAMFMALLVPRWFGTALTPLATGWVPLDLLFLSLLMVPVFLTGFLSFFLENTVSG
;
A
#
# COMPACT_ATOMS: atom_id res chain seq x y z
N SER A 1 15.96 2.05 -34.66
CA SER A 1 15.63 0.69 -35.11
C SER A 1 15.59 -0.24 -33.91
N LEU A 2 14.39 -0.49 -33.37
CA LEU A 2 14.06 -1.68 -32.54
C LEU A 2 13.61 -2.82 -33.50
N PRO A 3 13.38 -4.08 -33.07
CA PRO A 3 13.40 -4.67 -31.71
C PRO A 3 14.10 -6.06 -31.61
N GLY A 4 14.19 -6.65 -30.40
CA GLY A 4 14.27 -8.12 -30.28
C GLY A 4 14.91 -8.72 -29.01
N THR A 5 14.05 -9.28 -28.16
CA THR A 5 14.29 -10.45 -27.28
C THR A 5 15.23 -10.31 -26.06
N ALA A 6 14.67 -9.80 -24.96
CA ALA A 6 15.15 -10.15 -23.61
C ALA A 6 14.65 -11.55 -23.25
N MET A 7 15.56 -12.53 -23.32
CA MET A 7 15.33 -13.90 -22.89
C MET A 7 15.17 -13.99 -21.37
N ALA A 8 14.32 -14.93 -20.96
CA ALA A 8 14.10 -15.36 -19.59
C ALA A 8 15.40 -15.46 -18.79
N SER A 9 15.43 -14.77 -17.64
CA SER A 9 16.47 -14.92 -16.62
C SER A 9 16.40 -16.33 -16.04
N THR A 10 17.22 -17.22 -16.60
CA THR A 10 17.56 -18.52 -16.04
C THR A 10 18.33 -18.29 -14.73
N CYS A 11 17.81 -18.83 -13.63
CA CYS A 11 18.49 -18.81 -12.33
C CYS A 11 19.76 -19.66 -12.38
N LEU A 12 20.92 -19.01 -12.24
CA LEU A 12 22.23 -19.64 -12.06
C LEU A 12 22.57 -19.71 -10.56
N VAL A 13 21.93 -20.65 -9.85
CA VAL A 13 22.38 -21.14 -8.53
C VAL A 13 22.33 -22.67 -8.59
N PRO A 14 23.37 -23.41 -8.17
CA PRO A 14 23.47 -24.86 -8.40
C PRO A 14 22.56 -25.72 -7.50
N HIS A 15 21.53 -25.14 -6.87
CA HIS A 15 20.55 -25.85 -6.01
C HIS A 15 19.09 -25.57 -6.37
N CYS A 16 18.78 -25.09 -7.58
CA CYS A 16 17.42 -25.10 -8.10
C CYS A 16 17.01 -26.50 -8.55
N ARG A 17 16.82 -27.41 -7.58
CA ARG A 17 16.06 -28.64 -7.75
C ARG A 17 14.97 -28.64 -6.70
N ASP A 18 13.90 -27.91 -6.98
CA ASP A 18 12.56 -28.22 -6.52
C ASP A 18 11.57 -27.62 -7.51
N THR A 19 11.11 -28.47 -8.43
CA THR A 19 9.82 -28.32 -9.11
C THR A 19 8.71 -28.51 -8.07
N GLY A 20 8.64 -27.63 -7.07
CA GLY A 20 7.46 -27.48 -6.23
C GLY A 20 6.35 -26.91 -7.09
N SER A 21 5.15 -27.47 -7.00
CA SER A 21 4.01 -26.90 -7.73
C SER A 21 3.79 -25.46 -7.24
N TRP A 22 3.41 -24.52 -8.12
CA TRP A 22 3.10 -23.12 -7.73
C TRP A 22 2.09 -23.04 -6.55
N ALA A 23 1.25 -24.07 -6.42
CA ALA A 23 0.34 -24.26 -5.31
C ALA A 23 1.05 -24.48 -3.96
N ASP A 24 2.20 -25.17 -3.93
CA ASP A 24 2.99 -25.36 -2.72
C ASP A 24 3.69 -24.06 -2.29
N SER A 25 4.20 -23.27 -3.24
CA SER A 25 4.73 -21.93 -2.95
C SER A 25 3.65 -20.99 -2.39
N LEU A 26 2.44 -21.00 -2.95
CA LEU A 26 1.32 -20.22 -2.42
C LEU A 26 0.92 -20.65 -1.01
N ARG A 27 0.96 -21.95 -0.71
CA ARG A 27 0.68 -22.48 0.63
C ARG A 27 1.76 -22.13 1.65
N GLU A 28 3.00 -22.04 1.21
CA GLU A 28 4.12 -21.60 2.05
C GLU A 28 4.00 -20.10 2.37
N VAL A 29 3.65 -19.27 1.37
CA VAL A 29 3.39 -17.83 1.57
C VAL A 29 2.18 -17.61 2.47
N SER A 30 1.08 -18.33 2.29
CA SER A 30 -0.09 -18.21 3.18
C SER A 30 0.22 -18.68 4.60
N GLY A 31 1.11 -19.67 4.77
CA GLY A 31 1.71 -20.03 6.06
C GLY A 31 2.49 -18.90 6.70
N ALA A 32 3.31 -18.18 5.94
CA ALA A 32 4.04 -17.00 6.42
C ALA A 32 3.10 -15.86 6.83
N VAL A 33 2.01 -15.64 6.08
CA VAL A 33 0.96 -14.66 6.41
C VAL A 33 0.25 -15.01 7.71
N LEU A 34 -0.09 -16.29 7.89
CA LEU A 34 -0.69 -16.80 9.11
C LEU A 34 0.20 -16.57 10.33
N VAL A 35 1.50 -16.91 10.22
CA VAL A 35 2.51 -16.67 11.26
C VAL A 35 2.60 -15.17 11.58
N SER A 36 2.63 -14.32 10.56
CA SER A 36 2.70 -12.88 10.75
C SER A 36 1.50 -12.34 11.53
N GLY A 37 0.28 -12.78 11.18
CA GLY A 37 -0.94 -12.39 11.88
C GLY A 37 -0.93 -12.80 13.35
N LEU A 38 -0.45 -14.01 13.67
CA LEU A 38 -0.29 -14.46 15.07
C LEU A 38 0.67 -13.56 15.84
N ILE A 39 1.84 -13.23 15.25
CA ILE A 39 2.85 -12.40 15.91
C ILE A 39 2.34 -10.98 16.09
N GLN A 40 1.70 -10.38 15.08
CA GLN A 40 1.06 -9.06 15.19
C GLN A 40 0.00 -9.03 16.29
N MET A 41 -0.81 -10.08 16.39
CA MET A 41 -1.81 -10.20 17.45
C MET A 41 -1.15 -10.25 18.83
N VAL A 42 -0.08 -11.04 19.00
CA VAL A 42 0.70 -11.09 20.25
C VAL A 42 1.32 -9.74 20.58
N LEU A 43 1.91 -9.05 19.60
CA LEU A 43 2.49 -7.71 19.78
C LEU A 43 1.44 -6.65 20.12
N GLY A 44 0.23 -6.77 19.55
CA GLY A 44 -0.90 -5.90 19.88
C GLY A 44 -1.42 -6.13 21.31
N VAL A 45 -1.56 -7.39 21.73
CA VAL A 45 -2.05 -7.74 23.08
C VAL A 45 -1.01 -7.43 24.16
N SER A 46 0.29 -7.65 23.89
CA SER A 46 1.37 -7.34 24.83
C SER A 46 1.54 -5.84 25.06
N GLY A 47 1.07 -5.03 24.12
CA GLY A 47 1.13 -3.58 24.15
C GLY A 47 2.50 -2.98 23.83
N MET A 48 3.44 -3.81 23.37
CA MET A 48 4.80 -3.41 23.02
C MET A 48 4.83 -2.33 21.93
N CYS A 49 3.98 -2.44 20.90
CA CYS A 49 3.99 -1.50 19.78
C CYS A 49 3.48 -0.10 20.17
N GLY A 50 2.45 -0.02 21.01
CA GLY A 50 1.98 1.26 21.56
C GLY A 50 3.00 1.89 22.51
N TRP A 51 3.72 1.08 23.28
CA TRP A 51 4.82 1.55 24.12
C TRP A 51 5.99 2.10 23.29
N ALA A 52 6.39 1.36 22.25
CA ALA A 52 7.46 1.77 21.33
C ALA A 52 7.10 3.06 20.59
N ALA A 53 5.87 3.17 20.08
CA ALA A 53 5.39 4.39 19.42
C ALA A 53 5.42 5.63 20.33
N TRP A 54 5.25 5.43 21.64
CA TRP A 54 5.28 6.50 22.63
C TRP A 54 6.71 6.88 23.05
N HIS A 55 7.65 5.92 23.04
CA HIS A 55 9.06 6.14 23.34
C HIS A 55 9.87 6.66 22.14
N CYS A 56 9.43 6.41 20.91
CA CYS A 56 10.10 6.94 19.72
C CYS A 56 9.96 8.47 19.67
N GLY A 57 11.09 9.16 19.83
CA GLY A 57 11.19 10.60 19.68
C GLY A 57 10.91 11.07 18.25
N PRO A 58 10.73 12.38 18.04
CA PRO A 58 10.50 12.92 16.71
C PRO A 58 11.68 12.71 15.75
N MET A 59 12.89 12.47 16.28
CA MET A 59 14.08 12.08 15.51
C MET A 59 13.97 10.72 14.81
N VAL A 60 13.23 9.77 15.38
CA VAL A 60 12.98 8.45 14.77
C VAL A 60 11.76 8.50 13.86
N LEU A 61 10.71 9.18 14.31
CA LEU A 61 9.43 9.23 13.61
C LEU A 61 9.52 10.02 12.30
N ALA A 62 10.19 11.17 12.27
CA ALA A 62 10.32 11.99 11.07
C ALA A 62 10.97 11.26 9.87
N PRO A 63 12.19 10.69 9.99
CA PRO A 63 12.82 9.98 8.87
C PRO A 63 12.04 8.70 8.50
N SER A 64 11.47 8.00 9.48
CA SER A 64 10.64 6.82 9.21
C SER A 64 9.43 7.17 8.36
N LEU A 65 8.68 8.21 8.71
CA LEU A 65 7.52 8.69 7.94
C LEU A 65 7.90 9.15 6.53
N SER A 66 9.03 9.84 6.38
CA SER A 66 9.53 10.23 5.07
C SER A 66 9.97 9.04 4.22
N ILE A 67 10.63 8.02 4.80
CA ILE A 67 11.02 6.80 4.07
C ILE A 67 9.83 5.92 3.71
N ILE A 68 8.80 5.86 4.55
CA ILE A 68 7.51 5.23 4.20
C ILE A 68 7.01 5.79 2.86
N GLY A 69 7.04 7.11 2.68
CA GLY A 69 6.69 7.78 1.43
C GLY A 69 7.68 7.53 0.28
N LEU A 70 8.98 7.68 0.55
CA LEU A 70 10.01 7.56 -0.47
C LEU A 70 10.15 6.14 -1.01
N SER A 71 10.02 5.10 -0.17
CA SER A 71 10.32 3.71 -0.53
C SER A 71 9.49 3.16 -1.70
N ALA A 72 8.28 3.66 -1.93
CA ALA A 72 7.39 3.21 -3.00
C ALA A 72 7.64 3.87 -4.37
N TYR A 73 8.68 4.70 -4.52
CA TYR A 73 8.93 5.42 -5.78
C TYR A 73 9.11 4.49 -6.99
N LYS A 74 9.70 3.30 -6.80
CA LYS A 74 9.93 2.33 -7.88
C LYS A 74 8.61 1.80 -8.42
N GLU A 75 7.70 1.41 -7.53
CA GLU A 75 6.39 0.89 -7.90
C GLU A 75 5.54 1.96 -8.56
N ALA A 76 5.56 3.18 -8.01
CA ALA A 76 4.88 4.32 -8.59
C ALA A 76 5.42 4.63 -10.01
N ALA A 77 6.74 4.61 -10.20
CA ALA A 77 7.37 4.83 -11.50
C ALA A 77 7.04 3.71 -12.50
N PHE A 78 7.00 2.46 -12.06
CA PHE A 78 6.63 1.32 -12.90
C PHE A 78 5.20 1.48 -13.42
N PHE A 79 4.22 1.81 -12.57
CA PHE A 79 2.85 2.05 -13.01
C PHE A 79 2.72 3.26 -13.94
N CYS A 80 3.41 4.35 -13.64
CA CYS A 80 3.45 5.55 -14.48
C CYS A 80 4.11 5.31 -15.84
N SER A 81 5.09 4.40 -15.94
CA SER A 81 5.79 4.11 -17.19
C SER A 81 4.89 3.52 -18.28
N THR A 82 3.73 2.98 -17.91
CA THR A 82 2.71 2.56 -18.88
C THR A 82 2.27 3.74 -19.76
N ASN A 83 1.99 4.90 -19.15
CA ASN A 83 1.54 6.11 -19.85
C ASN A 83 1.78 7.37 -18.99
N TRP A 84 2.94 8.00 -19.16
CA TRP A 84 3.30 9.21 -18.41
C TRP A 84 2.35 10.38 -18.64
N GLY A 85 1.80 10.54 -19.85
CA GLY A 85 0.86 11.62 -20.16
C GLY A 85 -0.41 11.58 -19.31
N VAL A 86 -1.04 10.41 -19.18
CA VAL A 86 -2.24 10.21 -18.35
C VAL A 86 -1.91 10.35 -16.86
N ALA A 87 -0.78 9.80 -16.43
CA ALA A 87 -0.35 9.90 -15.04
C ALA A 87 -0.07 11.36 -14.64
N LEU A 88 0.67 12.12 -15.46
CA LEU A 88 0.96 13.53 -15.23
C LEU A 88 -0.30 14.40 -15.29
N LEU A 89 -1.19 14.14 -16.24
CA LEU A 89 -2.48 14.81 -16.30
C LEU A 89 -3.26 14.61 -15.01
N LEU A 90 -3.33 13.37 -14.50
CA LEU A 90 -3.98 13.08 -13.23
C LEU A 90 -3.30 13.82 -12.07
N MET A 91 -1.97 13.76 -11.96
CA MET A 91 -1.23 14.46 -10.90
C MET A 91 -1.50 15.96 -10.93
N LEU A 92 -1.41 16.60 -12.09
CA LEU A 92 -1.69 18.03 -12.27
C LEU A 92 -3.14 18.36 -11.91
N LEU A 93 -4.08 17.53 -12.31
CA LEU A 93 -5.50 17.73 -12.03
C LEU A 93 -5.79 17.59 -10.52
N VAL A 94 -5.21 16.58 -9.86
CA VAL A 94 -5.33 16.40 -8.41
C VAL A 94 -4.71 17.58 -7.66
N VAL A 95 -3.51 18.03 -8.06
CA VAL A 95 -2.84 19.18 -7.43
C VAL A 95 -3.63 20.46 -7.65
N THR A 96 -4.07 20.76 -8.88
CA THR A 96 -4.85 21.97 -9.18
C THR A 96 -6.18 21.98 -8.46
N PHE A 97 -6.97 20.89 -8.50
CA PHE A 97 -8.21 20.80 -7.75
C PHE A 97 -7.97 20.87 -6.23
N SER A 98 -6.92 20.24 -5.70
CA SER A 98 -6.62 20.32 -4.27
C SER A 98 -6.28 21.74 -3.82
N GLN A 99 -5.59 22.53 -4.65
CA GLN A 99 -5.23 23.93 -4.34
C GLN A 99 -6.38 24.91 -4.61
N HIS A 100 -7.20 24.65 -5.64
CA HIS A 100 -8.28 25.55 -6.06
C HIS A 100 -9.59 25.30 -5.30
N LEU A 101 -9.96 24.04 -5.05
CA LEU A 101 -11.13 23.69 -4.20
C LEU A 101 -10.90 24.06 -2.73
N TRP A 102 -9.65 24.21 -2.29
CA TRP A 102 -9.34 24.78 -0.98
C TRP A 102 -9.84 26.22 -0.84
N SER A 103 -9.75 26.99 -1.94
CA SER A 103 -10.09 28.41 -1.97
C SER A 103 -11.56 28.68 -2.38
N CYS A 104 -12.19 27.76 -3.11
CA CYS A 104 -13.59 27.88 -3.51
C CYS A 104 -14.55 27.39 -2.41
N ARG A 105 -15.02 28.30 -1.55
CA ARG A 105 -16.28 28.09 -0.82
C ARG A 105 -17.43 28.27 -1.82
N LEU A 106 -18.02 27.18 -2.35
CA LEU A 106 -19.23 27.29 -3.17
C LEU A 106 -20.37 27.90 -2.33
N PRO A 107 -21.05 28.95 -2.81
CA PRO A 107 -22.12 29.62 -2.09
C PRO A 107 -23.52 28.97 -2.28
N PHE A 108 -23.64 27.64 -2.27
CA PHE A 108 -24.94 26.94 -2.37
C PHE A 108 -24.88 25.63 -1.55
N CYS A 109 -25.77 25.31 -0.61
CA CYS A 109 -27.23 25.47 -0.59
C CYS A 109 -27.74 26.04 0.74
N ALA A 110 -28.26 27.26 0.74
CA ALA A 110 -29.32 27.65 1.67
C ALA A 110 -30.63 27.56 0.88
N TRP A 111 -31.42 26.52 1.13
CA TRP A 111 -32.80 26.46 0.65
C TRP A 111 -33.59 27.47 1.48
N PRO A 112 -34.23 28.50 0.89
CA PRO A 112 -35.05 29.43 1.66
C PRO A 112 -36.41 28.75 1.90
N HIS A 113 -36.44 27.79 2.81
CA HIS A 113 -37.67 27.43 3.51
C HIS A 113 -37.39 27.44 5.00
N ALA A 114 -37.84 28.53 5.62
CA ALA A 114 -37.87 28.73 7.05
C ALA A 114 -38.59 27.57 7.75
N TRP A 115 -37.91 26.99 8.75
CA TRP A 115 -38.49 26.81 10.09
C TRP A 115 -37.36 26.64 11.10
N GLU A 116 -37.48 27.35 12.21
CA GLU A 116 -36.47 27.56 13.26
C GLU A 116 -35.89 26.27 13.84
N GLY A 117 -34.56 26.27 14.05
CA GLY A 117 -33.92 25.43 15.05
C GLY A 117 -33.09 24.25 14.53
N SER A 118 -32.01 24.51 13.79
CA SER A 118 -30.79 23.68 13.91
C SER A 118 -29.59 24.41 13.33
N THR A 119 -28.46 24.35 14.05
CA THR A 119 -27.16 24.87 13.62
C THR A 119 -26.61 24.00 12.49
N GLU A 120 -26.99 24.29 11.25
CA GLU A 120 -26.43 23.62 10.07
C GLU A 120 -24.96 23.98 9.89
N SER A 121 -24.09 23.02 10.23
CA SER A 121 -22.68 23.06 9.87
C SER A 121 -22.54 23.03 8.35
N SER A 122 -21.95 24.06 7.74
CA SER A 122 -21.53 24.02 6.33
C SER A 122 -20.56 22.85 6.14
N VAL A 123 -21.06 21.74 5.59
CA VAL A 123 -20.23 20.57 5.28
C VAL A 123 -19.36 20.93 4.07
N PRO A 124 -18.02 20.79 4.15
CA PRO A 124 -17.13 21.08 3.02
C PRO A 124 -17.18 19.93 1.99
N THR A 125 -18.33 19.74 1.36
CA THR A 125 -18.65 18.64 0.43
C THR A 125 -17.69 18.59 -0.77
N LEU A 126 -17.10 19.72 -1.16
CA LEU A 126 -16.12 19.77 -2.26
C LEU A 126 -14.77 19.16 -1.92
N ARG A 127 -14.34 19.23 -0.65
CA ARG A 127 -13.03 18.73 -0.23
C ARG A 127 -12.97 17.21 -0.29
N THR A 128 -14.09 16.55 -0.03
CA THR A 128 -14.24 15.09 -0.13
C THR A 128 -14.16 14.57 -1.57
N PHE A 129 -14.49 15.39 -2.58
CA PHE A 129 -14.41 15.01 -3.99
C PHE A 129 -13.04 15.29 -4.64
N SER A 130 -12.07 15.83 -3.90
CA SER A 130 -10.76 16.25 -4.44
C SER A 130 -9.96 15.13 -5.11
N VAL A 131 -10.27 13.87 -4.85
CA VAL A 131 -9.60 12.70 -5.47
C VAL A 131 -10.49 12.03 -6.54
N LEU A 132 -11.81 12.00 -6.32
CA LEU A 132 -12.79 11.41 -7.24
C LEU A 132 -12.98 12.26 -8.50
N LEU A 133 -12.99 13.58 -8.36
CA LEU A 133 -13.24 14.51 -9.46
C LEU A 133 -12.09 14.56 -10.49
N PRO A 134 -10.80 14.55 -10.08
CA PRO A 134 -9.70 14.34 -11.01
C PRO A 134 -9.73 12.98 -11.72
N PHE A 135 -10.09 11.92 -11.00
CA PHE A 135 -10.23 10.59 -11.61
C PHE A 135 -11.31 10.59 -12.68
N ALA A 136 -12.50 11.12 -12.38
CA ALA A 136 -13.58 11.27 -13.34
C ALA A 136 -13.17 12.15 -14.53
N GLY A 137 -12.47 13.26 -14.27
CA GLY A 137 -11.94 14.16 -15.30
C GLY A 137 -10.97 13.45 -16.25
N VAL A 138 -10.05 12.64 -15.73
CA VAL A 138 -9.14 11.84 -16.56
C VAL A 138 -9.90 10.79 -17.37
N CYS A 139 -10.88 10.10 -16.78
CA CYS A 139 -11.73 9.18 -17.54
C CYS A 139 -12.46 9.88 -18.69
N VAL A 140 -13.02 11.08 -18.44
CA VAL A 140 -13.69 11.89 -19.47
C VAL A 140 -12.72 12.30 -20.57
N VAL A 141 -11.54 12.83 -20.21
CA VAL A 141 -10.51 13.21 -21.21
C VAL A 141 -10.06 12.00 -22.02
N CYS A 142 -9.87 10.84 -21.41
CA CYS A 142 -9.53 9.60 -22.12
C CYS A 142 -10.65 9.16 -23.08
N THR A 143 -11.93 9.28 -22.68
CA THR A 143 -13.05 8.95 -23.57
C THR A 143 -13.17 9.92 -24.75
N ILE A 144 -12.91 11.21 -24.52
CA ILE A 144 -12.94 12.25 -25.56
C ILE A 144 -11.81 12.03 -26.56
N LEU A 145 -10.58 11.77 -26.08
CA LEU A 145 -9.44 11.45 -26.93
C LEU A 145 -9.68 10.19 -27.77
N SER A 146 -10.34 9.18 -27.19
CA SER A 146 -10.74 7.97 -27.90
C SER A 146 -11.81 8.25 -28.97
N TYR A 147 -12.72 9.20 -28.74
CA TYR A 147 -13.76 9.59 -29.70
C TYR A 147 -13.20 10.33 -30.91
N PHE A 148 -12.16 11.16 -30.70
CA PHE A 148 -11.55 11.95 -31.78
C PHE A 148 -10.52 11.18 -32.64
N HIS A 149 -10.34 9.87 -32.43
CA HIS A 149 -9.41 9.02 -33.19
C HIS A 149 -7.98 9.60 -33.29
N ILE A 150 -7.52 10.36 -32.29
CA ILE A 150 -6.15 10.87 -32.25
C ILE A 150 -5.24 9.68 -31.88
N PRO A 151 -4.28 9.31 -32.74
CA PRO A 151 -3.41 8.16 -32.49
C PRO A 151 -2.42 8.51 -31.38
N TRP A 152 -2.76 8.17 -30.14
CA TRP A 152 -1.83 8.16 -29.02
C TRP A 152 -1.11 6.80 -29.01
N GLU A 153 -0.12 6.64 -29.91
CA GLU A 153 0.59 5.38 -30.22
C GLU A 153 1.53 4.84 -29.11
N SER A 154 1.05 4.72 -27.88
CA SER A 154 1.59 3.79 -26.87
C SER A 154 0.48 3.07 -26.12
N LEU A 155 -0.68 2.92 -26.77
CA LEU A 155 -1.77 2.06 -26.35
C LEU A 155 -1.30 0.60 -26.48
N ASP A 156 -0.75 0.05 -25.40
CA ASP A 156 -0.75 -1.39 -25.22
C ASP A 156 -2.18 -1.94 -25.45
N PRO A 157 -2.30 -3.16 -26.01
CA PRO A 157 -3.54 -3.77 -26.50
C PRO A 157 -4.55 -4.15 -25.40
N ALA A 158 -4.59 -3.41 -24.28
CA ALA A 158 -5.62 -3.49 -23.26
C ALA A 158 -6.88 -2.68 -23.62
N MET A 159 -6.77 -1.67 -24.50
CA MET A 159 -7.95 -0.96 -25.05
C MET A 159 -8.55 -1.63 -26.29
N ALA A 160 -7.83 -2.58 -26.92
CA ALA A 160 -8.35 -3.40 -28.02
C ALA A 160 -9.33 -4.51 -27.57
N GLN A 161 -9.60 -4.62 -26.26
CA GLN A 161 -10.72 -5.39 -25.72
C GLN A 161 -11.74 -4.51 -24.99
N LEU A 162 -12.10 -3.38 -25.59
CA LEU A 162 -13.43 -2.78 -25.41
C LEU A 162 -14.53 -3.64 -26.08
N SER A 163 -14.46 -4.98 -25.91
CA SER A 163 -15.53 -5.91 -26.28
C SER A 163 -16.58 -5.88 -25.17
N TRP A 164 -17.36 -4.80 -25.16
CA TRP A 164 -18.63 -4.73 -24.43
C TRP A 164 -19.62 -5.68 -25.09
N ALA A 165 -19.64 -6.96 -24.71
CA ALA A 165 -20.84 -7.79 -24.90
C ALA A 165 -20.76 -9.17 -24.24
N ASN A 166 -19.70 -9.96 -24.46
CA ASN A 166 -19.87 -11.42 -24.33
C ASN A 166 -19.19 -12.11 -23.14
N SER A 167 -18.17 -11.52 -22.52
CA SER A 167 -17.39 -12.24 -21.50
C SER A 167 -17.83 -11.98 -20.05
N THR A 168 -18.47 -10.83 -19.78
CA THR A 168 -18.87 -10.42 -18.41
C THR A 168 -20.26 -10.92 -18.01
N PHE A 169 -21.10 -11.29 -18.98
CA PHE A 169 -22.50 -11.71 -18.74
C PHE A 169 -22.65 -13.16 -18.25
N SER A 170 -21.59 -13.97 -18.30
CA SER A 170 -21.64 -15.40 -17.91
C SER A 170 -21.09 -15.68 -16.50
N ALA A 171 -20.49 -14.69 -15.82
CA ALA A 171 -19.99 -14.87 -14.45
C ALA A 171 -21.14 -14.76 -13.43
N PRO A 172 -21.16 -15.54 -12.34
CA PRO A 172 -22.16 -15.42 -11.29
C PRO A 172 -22.06 -14.07 -10.56
N TRP A 173 -23.20 -13.53 -10.10
CA TRP A 173 -23.25 -12.25 -9.37
C TRP A 173 -22.56 -12.31 -8.01
N ILE A 174 -22.68 -13.43 -7.32
CA ILE A 174 -22.08 -13.67 -6.01
C ILE A 174 -21.22 -14.93 -6.12
N ARG A 175 -19.94 -14.81 -5.83
CA ARG A 175 -19.01 -15.91 -5.65
C ARG A 175 -18.15 -15.61 -4.44
N ILE A 176 -18.22 -16.46 -3.43
CA ILE A 176 -17.32 -16.36 -2.29
C ILE A 176 -15.89 -16.55 -2.82
N PRO A 177 -14.99 -15.57 -2.67
CA PRO A 177 -13.61 -15.70 -3.12
C PRO A 177 -12.87 -16.59 -2.12
N TYR A 178 -12.99 -17.92 -2.29
CA TYR A 178 -12.12 -18.87 -1.63
C TYR A 178 -10.88 -19.12 -2.50
N ALA A 179 -9.70 -19.27 -1.88
CA ALA A 179 -8.41 -19.42 -2.57
C ALA A 179 -8.31 -20.64 -3.50
N GLY A 180 -9.31 -21.52 -3.53
CA GLY A 180 -9.39 -22.67 -4.41
C GLY A 180 -10.18 -22.49 -5.71
N GLY A 181 -10.92 -21.39 -5.91
CA GLY A 181 -11.93 -21.37 -6.99
C GLY A 181 -12.32 -20.03 -7.62
N GLY A 182 -11.51 -18.97 -7.56
CA GLY A 182 -11.95 -17.67 -8.09
C GLY A 182 -10.82 -16.74 -8.53
N THR A 183 -9.99 -17.17 -9.48
CA THR A 183 -8.79 -16.44 -9.94
C THR A 183 -9.04 -15.10 -10.66
N ALA A 184 -10.29 -14.68 -10.87
CA ALA A 184 -10.61 -13.38 -11.47
C ALA A 184 -10.78 -12.24 -10.43
N GLY A 185 -11.44 -12.50 -9.30
CA GLY A 185 -11.68 -11.49 -8.26
C GLY A 185 -10.43 -11.18 -7.44
N LEU A 186 -9.63 -12.22 -7.16
CA LEU A 186 -8.38 -12.11 -6.41
C LEU A 186 -7.29 -11.36 -7.21
N ARG A 187 -7.27 -11.52 -8.55
CA ARG A 187 -6.43 -10.71 -9.44
C ARG A 187 -6.75 -9.23 -9.31
N ALA A 188 -8.03 -8.84 -9.32
CA ALA A 188 -8.44 -7.45 -9.20
C ALA A 188 -8.10 -6.86 -7.81
N ALA A 189 -8.34 -7.59 -6.72
CA ALA A 189 -8.09 -7.11 -5.36
C ALA A 189 -6.58 -6.94 -5.05
N ILE A 190 -5.73 -7.85 -5.54
CA ILE A 190 -4.28 -7.80 -5.35
C ILE A 190 -3.65 -6.73 -6.26
N HIS A 191 -4.07 -6.64 -7.54
CA HIS A 191 -3.57 -5.62 -8.48
C HIS A 191 -3.96 -4.19 -8.09
N VAL A 192 -5.15 -3.97 -7.52
CA VAL A 192 -5.63 -2.63 -7.17
C VAL A 192 -4.99 -2.09 -5.90
N TRP A 193 -4.52 -2.94 -4.97
CA TRP A 193 -4.19 -2.48 -3.61
C TRP A 193 -2.79 -2.81 -3.09
N THR A 194 -2.10 -3.83 -3.62
CA THR A 194 -0.82 -4.29 -3.04
C THR A 194 0.43 -3.83 -3.78
N GLY A 195 0.32 -3.22 -4.96
CA GLY A 195 1.48 -2.73 -5.71
C GLY A 195 2.56 -3.80 -5.98
N LEU A 196 2.24 -5.09 -5.79
CA LEU A 196 3.18 -6.18 -5.94
C LEU A 196 3.31 -6.49 -7.43
N VAL A 197 4.40 -6.00 -8.00
CA VAL A 197 4.87 -6.31 -9.34
C VAL A 197 5.32 -7.76 -9.37
N SER A 198 4.47 -8.61 -9.90
CA SER A 198 4.88 -9.80 -10.64
C SER A 198 3.72 -10.18 -11.57
N PRO A 199 3.96 -10.44 -12.87
CA PRO A 199 3.00 -11.13 -13.70
C PRO A 199 2.94 -12.56 -13.19
N VAL A 200 2.13 -12.80 -12.16
CA VAL A 200 1.90 -14.15 -11.64
C VAL A 200 0.83 -14.79 -12.52
N PRO A 201 1.17 -15.77 -13.38
CA PRO A 201 0.18 -16.57 -14.06
C PRO A 201 -0.51 -17.45 -13.02
N PHE A 202 -1.58 -16.96 -12.39
CA PHE A 202 -2.46 -17.79 -11.58
C PHE A 202 -3.11 -18.86 -12.47
N PRO A 203 -2.82 -20.16 -12.27
CA PRO A 203 -3.46 -21.21 -13.06
C PRO A 203 -4.94 -21.31 -12.71
N SER A 204 -5.74 -21.63 -13.72
CA SER A 204 -7.17 -21.91 -13.72
C SER A 204 -7.56 -23.23 -13.03
N ALA A 205 -6.72 -23.76 -12.14
CA ALA A 205 -6.98 -25.03 -11.49
C ALA A 205 -7.95 -24.82 -10.33
N ALA A 206 -9.17 -25.33 -10.49
CA ALA A 206 -10.08 -25.63 -9.40
C ALA A 206 -9.33 -26.54 -8.41
N GLY A 207 -8.80 -25.95 -7.34
CA GLY A 207 -8.04 -26.63 -6.31
C GLY A 207 -8.88 -26.75 -5.06
N GLU A 208 -8.95 -27.94 -4.48
CA GLU A 208 -9.48 -28.15 -3.14
C GLU A 208 -8.82 -27.18 -2.15
N TRP A 209 -9.59 -26.69 -1.17
CA TRP A 209 -9.03 -25.85 -0.12
C TRP A 209 -8.02 -26.68 0.70
N ARG A 210 -6.76 -26.24 0.73
CA ARG A 210 -5.67 -26.93 1.42
C ARG A 210 -5.09 -26.03 2.50
N TRP A 211 -4.80 -26.61 3.64
CA TRP A 211 -4.23 -25.91 4.78
C TRP A 211 -2.88 -25.24 4.46
N PRO A 212 -2.59 -24.07 5.07
CA PRO A 212 -1.33 -23.37 4.94
C PRO A 212 -0.16 -24.25 5.40
N LEU A 213 0.97 -24.16 4.72
CA LEU A 213 2.15 -24.97 5.00
C LEU A 213 3.12 -24.20 5.90
N LEU A 214 3.33 -24.68 7.12
CA LEU A 214 4.26 -24.10 8.07
C LEU A 214 5.65 -24.73 7.90
N THR A 215 6.46 -24.15 7.02
CA THR A 215 7.89 -24.49 6.89
C THR A 215 8.73 -23.58 7.79
N PRO A 216 9.96 -23.97 8.16
CA PRO A 216 10.86 -23.07 8.89
C PRO A 216 11.20 -21.79 8.10
N ARG A 217 11.14 -21.84 6.76
CA ARG A 217 11.30 -20.67 5.88
C ARG A 217 10.09 -19.73 6.01
N ALA A 218 8.87 -20.28 5.95
CA ALA A 218 7.64 -19.53 6.15
C ALA A 218 7.58 -18.88 7.54
N LEU A 219 8.08 -19.57 8.58
CA LEU A 219 8.20 -19.01 9.93
C LEU A 219 9.13 -17.78 9.94
N ALA A 220 10.34 -17.90 9.37
CA ALA A 220 11.31 -16.82 9.31
C ALA A 220 10.79 -15.58 8.55
N VAL A 221 10.23 -15.80 7.36
CA VAL A 221 9.64 -14.75 6.53
C VAL A 221 8.40 -14.14 7.22
N GLY A 222 7.57 -14.97 7.85
CA GLY A 222 6.39 -14.53 8.60
C GLY A 222 6.75 -13.64 9.80
N ILE A 223 7.80 -13.98 10.56
CA ILE A 223 8.32 -13.15 11.65
C ILE A 223 8.80 -11.79 11.11
N ALA A 224 9.62 -11.79 10.06
CA ALA A 224 10.12 -10.56 9.46
C ALA A 224 8.98 -9.69 8.91
N MET A 225 7.99 -10.31 8.26
CA MET A 225 6.81 -9.62 7.78
C MET A 225 6.00 -9.02 8.93
N ALA A 226 5.82 -9.73 10.04
CA ALA A 226 5.10 -9.22 11.21
C ALA A 226 5.74 -7.94 11.74
N ILE A 227 7.06 -7.94 11.89
CA ILE A 227 7.83 -6.79 12.40
C ILE A 227 7.73 -5.62 11.43
N GLY A 228 7.99 -5.86 10.13
CA GLY A 228 7.93 -4.83 9.10
C GLY A 228 6.54 -4.19 8.98
N CYS A 229 5.49 -5.02 8.91
CA CYS A 229 4.11 -4.54 8.86
C CYS A 229 3.71 -3.81 10.14
N SER A 230 4.10 -4.29 11.33
CA SER A 230 3.80 -3.59 12.60
C SER A 230 4.40 -2.20 12.64
N MET A 231 5.67 -2.04 12.25
CA MET A 231 6.32 -0.73 12.18
C MET A 231 5.67 0.19 11.14
N ASN A 232 5.35 -0.34 9.97
CA ASN A 232 4.64 0.40 8.94
C ASN A 232 3.26 0.88 9.43
N SER A 233 2.50 0.03 10.10
CA SER A 233 1.14 0.34 10.56
C SER A 233 1.13 1.33 11.71
N VAL A 234 2.08 1.21 12.65
CA VAL A 234 2.31 2.25 13.68
C VAL A 234 2.63 3.59 13.03
N GLY A 235 3.49 3.61 12.01
CA GLY A 235 3.79 4.79 11.21
C GLY A 235 2.54 5.40 10.57
N CYS A 236 1.68 4.56 9.98
CA CYS A 236 0.41 4.99 9.39
C CYS A 236 -0.54 5.60 10.44
N TYR A 237 -0.61 5.06 11.66
CA TYR A 237 -1.43 5.64 12.73
C TYR A 237 -0.94 7.05 13.08
N VAL A 238 0.36 7.21 13.33
CA VAL A 238 0.96 8.52 13.62
C VAL A 238 0.73 9.50 12.47
N LEU A 239 0.95 9.05 11.22
CA LEU A 239 0.73 9.83 10.02
C LEU A 239 -0.73 10.30 9.89
N CYS A 240 -1.70 9.40 10.13
CA CYS A 240 -3.12 9.69 10.07
C CYS A 240 -3.53 10.75 11.10
N GLY A 241 -3.08 10.60 12.36
CA GLY A 241 -3.34 11.56 13.42
C GLY A 241 -2.83 12.97 13.07
N ARG A 242 -1.65 13.04 12.44
CA ARG A 242 -1.06 14.30 11.97
C ARG A 242 -1.85 14.93 10.83
N LEU A 243 -2.21 14.16 9.81
CA LEU A 243 -2.98 14.64 8.67
C LEU A 243 -4.38 15.13 9.08
N LEU A 244 -4.98 14.53 10.10
CA LEU A 244 -6.27 14.93 10.68
C LEU A 244 -6.13 15.98 11.78
N ARG A 245 -4.90 16.43 12.12
CA ARG A 245 -4.61 17.40 13.19
C ARG A 245 -5.17 17.01 14.56
N VAL A 246 -5.19 15.71 14.84
CA VAL A 246 -5.64 15.14 16.11
C VAL A 246 -4.45 15.07 17.08
N PRO A 247 -4.64 15.25 18.40
CA PRO A 247 -3.60 15.02 19.39
C PRO A 247 -3.01 13.61 19.30
N ARG A 248 -1.85 13.41 19.95
CA ARG A 248 -1.13 12.12 19.94
C ARG A 248 -2.07 10.97 20.32
N ILE A 249 -1.98 9.90 19.54
CA ILE A 249 -2.86 8.73 19.67
C ILE A 249 -2.51 8.00 20.96
N PRO A 250 -3.50 7.64 21.80
CA PRO A 250 -3.22 6.91 23.03
C PRO A 250 -2.71 5.49 22.71
N PRO A 251 -1.77 4.93 23.50
CA PRO A 251 -1.09 3.68 23.17
C PRO A 251 -2.04 2.48 23.09
N HIS A 252 -3.10 2.46 23.91
CA HIS A 252 -4.10 1.39 23.89
C HIS A 252 -4.91 1.34 22.58
N ALA A 253 -5.10 2.48 21.90
CA ALA A 253 -5.78 2.52 20.61
C ALA A 253 -4.89 1.95 19.48
N CYS A 254 -3.59 2.26 19.53
CA CYS A 254 -2.59 1.66 18.64
C CYS A 254 -2.54 0.13 18.80
N ASN A 255 -2.49 -0.35 20.04
CA ASN A 255 -2.46 -1.77 20.37
C ASN A 255 -3.71 -2.53 19.88
N ARG A 256 -4.90 -1.93 20.06
CA ARG A 256 -6.15 -2.49 19.54
C ARG A 256 -6.19 -2.50 18.01
N GLY A 257 -5.72 -1.44 17.36
CA GLY A 257 -5.60 -1.38 15.90
C GLY A 257 -4.72 -2.49 15.35
N LEU A 258 -3.52 -2.65 15.91
CA LEU A 258 -2.57 -3.68 15.50
C LEU A 258 -3.09 -5.10 15.79
N CYS A 259 -3.81 -5.30 16.89
CA CYS A 259 -4.43 -6.59 17.19
C CYS A 259 -5.49 -6.97 16.15
N MET A 260 -6.31 -6.02 15.70
CA MET A 260 -7.31 -6.25 14.65
C MET A 260 -6.66 -6.48 13.29
N GLU A 261 -5.54 -5.82 13.01
CA GLU A 261 -4.72 -6.07 11.82
C GLU A 261 -4.09 -7.47 11.86
N GLY A 262 -3.58 -7.91 13.01
CA GLY A 262 -3.07 -9.28 13.19
C GLY A 262 -4.17 -10.33 13.00
N LEU A 263 -5.37 -10.09 13.53
CA LEU A 263 -6.54 -10.96 13.31
C LEU A 263 -6.94 -11.02 11.84
N GLY A 264 -6.92 -9.89 11.14
CA GLY A 264 -7.19 -9.82 9.70
C GLY A 264 -6.17 -10.64 8.89
N SER A 265 -4.87 -10.50 9.20
CA SER A 265 -3.78 -11.26 8.56
C SER A 265 -3.88 -12.76 8.87
N LEU A 266 -4.26 -13.12 10.09
CA LEU A 266 -4.50 -14.50 10.49
C LEU A 266 -5.62 -15.14 9.65
N LEU A 267 -6.76 -14.45 9.54
CA LEU A 267 -7.89 -14.91 8.72
C LEU A 267 -7.52 -14.96 7.23
N ALA A 268 -6.76 -13.99 6.74
CA ALA A 268 -6.27 -13.94 5.37
C ALA A 268 -5.38 -15.15 5.04
N GLY A 269 -4.41 -15.46 5.91
CA GLY A 269 -3.55 -16.64 5.79
C GLY A 269 -4.33 -17.97 5.82
N LEU A 270 -5.34 -18.09 6.69
CA LEU A 270 -6.23 -19.27 6.75
C LEU A 270 -7.09 -19.43 5.48
N LEU A 271 -7.55 -18.32 4.91
CA LEU A 271 -8.29 -18.32 3.65
C LEU A 271 -7.39 -18.58 2.43
N GLY A 272 -6.07 -18.63 2.62
CA GLY A 272 -5.08 -18.94 1.58
C GLY A 272 -4.64 -17.71 0.77
N THR A 273 -4.79 -16.49 1.30
CA THR A 273 -4.34 -15.29 0.61
C THR A 273 -2.80 -15.18 0.68
N PRO A 274 -2.14 -14.72 -0.39
CA PRO A 274 -0.69 -14.47 -0.38
C PRO A 274 -0.30 -13.17 0.33
N GLY A 275 -1.27 -12.37 0.79
CA GLY A 275 -1.04 -11.10 1.49
C GLY A 275 -1.88 -10.99 2.76
N GLY A 276 -1.27 -10.46 3.82
CA GLY A 276 -1.94 -10.12 5.08
C GLY A 276 -2.67 -8.79 5.02
N THR A 277 -3.35 -8.43 6.10
CA THR A 277 -3.93 -7.10 6.26
C THR A 277 -2.90 -6.17 6.87
N ALA A 278 -2.73 -4.99 6.27
CA ALA A 278 -1.88 -3.94 6.81
C ALA A 278 -2.53 -2.57 6.61
N SER A 279 -2.13 -1.59 7.44
CA SER A 279 -2.56 -0.21 7.27
C SER A 279 -1.96 0.40 5.99
N SER A 280 -2.81 0.96 5.13
CA SER A 280 -2.39 1.54 3.86
C SER A 280 -1.99 3.00 4.01
N ILE A 281 -0.76 3.29 3.59
CA ILE A 281 -0.18 4.64 3.52
C ILE A 281 -0.99 5.50 2.54
N ALA A 282 -1.29 4.96 1.35
CA ALA A 282 -2.03 5.66 0.31
C ALA A 282 -3.41 6.10 0.81
N ASN A 283 -4.11 5.22 1.52
CA ASN A 283 -5.41 5.53 2.11
C ASN A 283 -5.29 6.57 3.23
N THR A 284 -4.28 6.44 4.09
CA THR A 284 -4.01 7.39 5.17
C THR A 284 -3.78 8.80 4.61
N CYS A 285 -2.97 8.92 3.56
CA CYS A 285 -2.69 10.17 2.88
C CYS A 285 -3.91 10.71 2.11
N ALA A 286 -4.73 9.84 1.52
CA ALA A 286 -5.99 10.23 0.90
C ALA A 286 -6.99 10.79 1.93
N THR A 287 -7.03 10.26 3.15
CA THR A 287 -7.78 10.86 4.28
C THR A 287 -7.26 12.24 4.63
N GLY A 288 -5.95 12.47 4.54
CA GLY A 288 -5.35 13.80 4.69
C GLY A 288 -5.78 14.80 3.62
N LEU A 289 -5.93 14.37 2.37
CA LEU A 289 -6.42 15.23 1.29
C LEU A 289 -7.92 15.55 1.44
N THR A 290 -8.73 14.54 1.72
CA THR A 290 -10.19 14.67 1.83
C THR A 290 -10.67 15.24 3.15
N GLN A 291 -9.85 15.19 4.21
CA GLN A 291 -10.20 15.48 5.60
C GLN A 291 -11.46 14.75 6.09
N ALA A 292 -11.75 13.58 5.53
CA ALA A 292 -12.88 12.76 5.95
C ALA A 292 -12.52 11.93 7.21
N GLY A 293 -12.65 12.54 8.39
CA GLY A 293 -12.36 11.89 9.68
C GLY A 293 -13.49 11.00 10.25
N SER A 294 -14.59 10.82 9.52
CA SER A 294 -15.76 10.08 10.01
C SER A 294 -15.58 8.57 9.94
N ARG A 295 -15.93 7.86 11.03
CA ARG A 295 -15.93 6.39 11.09
C ARG A 295 -16.87 5.76 10.07
N LEU A 296 -18.00 6.42 9.80
CA LEU A 296 -19.00 5.93 8.85
C LEU A 296 -18.42 5.80 7.43
N SER A 297 -17.57 6.75 7.01
CA SER A 297 -16.94 6.70 5.69
C SER A 297 -16.06 5.46 5.53
N VAL A 298 -15.31 5.10 6.58
CA VAL A 298 -14.47 3.89 6.59
C VAL A 298 -15.31 2.62 6.65
N GLN A 299 -16.42 2.61 7.40
CA GLN A 299 -17.32 1.46 7.46
C GLN A 299 -18.03 1.21 6.12
N VAL A 300 -18.49 2.27 5.46
CA VAL A 300 -19.12 2.19 4.14
C VAL A 300 -18.10 1.72 3.10
N SER A 301 -16.87 2.24 3.11
CA SER A 301 -15.83 1.78 2.18
C SER A 301 -15.48 0.31 2.40
N ALA A 302 -15.40 -0.16 3.65
CA ALA A 302 -15.19 -1.57 3.97
C ALA A 302 -16.34 -2.47 3.45
N LEU A 303 -17.59 -2.05 3.63
CA LEU A 303 -18.77 -2.77 3.12
C LEU A 303 -18.75 -2.84 1.59
N VAL A 304 -18.45 -1.72 0.92
CA VAL A 304 -18.33 -1.65 -0.53
C VAL A 304 -17.21 -2.57 -1.03
N CYS A 305 -16.04 -2.55 -0.39
CA CYS A 305 -14.94 -3.46 -0.73
C CYS A 305 -15.33 -4.94 -0.55
N MET A 306 -16.11 -5.28 0.47
CA MET A 306 -16.61 -6.65 0.67
C MET A 306 -17.55 -7.08 -0.46
N VAL A 307 -18.50 -6.23 -0.85
CA VAL A 307 -19.44 -6.50 -1.96
C VAL A 307 -18.70 -6.62 -3.29
N LEU A 308 -17.72 -5.74 -3.55
CA LEU A 308 -16.87 -5.80 -4.74
C LEU A 308 -16.03 -7.08 -4.77
N GLY A 309 -15.49 -7.52 -3.63
CA GLY A 309 -14.72 -8.76 -3.52
C GLY A 309 -15.56 -10.02 -3.75
N MET A 310 -16.84 -10.01 -3.36
CA MET A 310 -17.77 -11.12 -3.58
C MET A 310 -18.32 -11.21 -5.01
N SER A 311 -18.19 -10.16 -5.82
CA SER A 311 -18.79 -10.10 -7.16
C SER A 311 -17.71 -10.10 -8.25
N PRO A 312 -17.48 -11.24 -8.94
CA PRO A 312 -16.45 -11.32 -9.97
C PRO A 312 -16.73 -10.39 -11.17
N ARG A 313 -17.99 -10.03 -11.42
CA ARG A 313 -18.37 -9.04 -12.44
C ARG A 313 -17.87 -7.63 -12.12
N LEU A 314 -18.07 -7.16 -10.88
CA LEU A 314 -17.61 -5.84 -10.45
C LEU A 314 -16.09 -5.81 -10.30
N ALA A 315 -15.49 -6.91 -9.85
CA ALA A 315 -14.04 -7.08 -9.85
C ALA A 315 -13.46 -6.95 -11.28
N GLY A 316 -14.10 -7.57 -12.27
CA GLY A 316 -13.75 -7.40 -13.69
C GLY A 316 -13.87 -5.95 -14.15
N LEU A 317 -14.92 -5.24 -13.73
CA LEU A 317 -15.08 -3.82 -14.04
C LEU A 317 -13.89 -2.97 -13.55
N LEU A 318 -13.40 -3.25 -12.34
CA LEU A 318 -12.26 -2.54 -11.76
C LEU A 318 -10.95 -2.77 -12.52
N THR A 319 -10.79 -3.92 -13.19
CA THR A 319 -9.59 -4.20 -14.00
C THR A 319 -9.47 -3.34 -15.26
N HIS A 320 -10.54 -2.64 -15.65
CA HIS A 320 -10.49 -1.70 -16.77
C HIS A 320 -9.84 -0.37 -16.43
N ILE A 321 -9.57 -0.09 -15.15
CA ILE A 321 -8.89 1.14 -14.74
C ILE A 321 -7.42 1.05 -15.17
N PRO A 322 -6.90 2.00 -15.97
CA PRO A 322 -5.54 1.92 -16.49
C PRO A 322 -4.50 1.98 -15.36
N LEU A 323 -3.39 1.24 -15.53
CA LEU A 323 -2.31 1.19 -14.53
C LEU A 323 -1.67 2.57 -14.30
N ALA A 324 -1.60 3.42 -15.33
CA ALA A 324 -1.09 4.78 -15.21
C ALA A 324 -1.88 5.65 -14.22
N VAL A 325 -3.19 5.42 -14.10
CA VAL A 325 -4.04 6.13 -13.12
C VAL A 325 -3.72 5.67 -11.70
N HIS A 326 -3.49 4.37 -11.50
CA HIS A 326 -3.02 3.84 -10.21
C HIS A 326 -1.66 4.45 -9.83
N GLY A 327 -0.72 4.50 -10.77
CA GLY A 327 0.58 5.16 -10.58
C GLY A 327 0.45 6.64 -10.20
N GLY A 328 -0.43 7.38 -10.87
CA GLY A 328 -0.70 8.79 -10.57
C GLY A 328 -1.25 9.01 -9.15
N VAL A 329 -2.22 8.21 -8.71
CA VAL A 329 -2.77 8.27 -7.34
C VAL A 329 -1.71 7.90 -6.30
N LEU A 330 -0.90 6.86 -6.56
CA LEU A 330 0.21 6.46 -5.70
C LEU A 330 1.24 7.59 -5.58
N CYS A 331 1.67 8.21 -6.69
CA CYS A 331 2.61 9.33 -6.65
C CYS A 331 2.10 10.47 -5.78
N VAL A 332 0.84 10.90 -5.93
CA VAL A 332 0.29 12.00 -5.13
C VAL A 332 0.21 11.62 -3.64
N THR A 333 -0.32 10.45 -3.32
CA THR A 333 -0.51 10.04 -1.93
C THR A 333 0.82 9.81 -1.20
N TYR A 334 1.80 9.17 -1.85
CA TYR A 334 3.13 8.99 -1.28
C TYR A 334 3.91 10.31 -1.20
N ALA A 335 3.72 11.26 -2.14
CA ALA A 335 4.29 12.60 -2.01
C ALA A 335 3.74 13.34 -0.77
N VAL A 336 2.44 13.20 -0.47
CA VAL A 336 1.84 13.72 0.78
C VAL A 336 2.46 13.04 2.00
N ALA A 337 2.73 11.73 1.95
CA ALA A 337 3.43 11.02 3.03
C ALA A 337 4.84 11.61 3.27
N VAL A 338 5.64 11.78 2.21
CA VAL A 338 6.98 12.37 2.29
C VAL A 338 6.93 13.78 2.87
N GLY A 339 6.04 14.64 2.37
CA GLY A 339 5.88 16.01 2.87
C GLY A 339 5.45 16.07 4.34
N THR A 340 4.60 15.15 4.78
CA THR A 340 4.20 15.06 6.19
C THR A 340 5.34 14.60 7.09
N GLY A 341 6.16 13.65 6.64
CA GLY A 341 7.39 13.26 7.34
C GLY A 341 8.39 14.41 7.45
N ILE A 342 8.57 15.18 6.38
CA ILE A 342 9.47 16.36 6.38
C ILE A 342 8.96 17.42 7.37
N SER A 343 7.65 17.68 7.40
CA SER A 343 7.06 18.61 8.38
C SER A 343 7.29 18.16 9.83
N TYR A 344 7.49 16.86 10.08
CA TYR A 344 7.74 16.34 11.42
C TYR A 344 9.12 16.74 11.96
N PHE A 345 10.09 17.06 11.09
CA PHE A 345 11.39 17.60 11.52
C PHE A 345 11.28 18.97 12.19
N GLN A 346 10.16 19.69 12.05
CA GLN A 346 9.93 20.94 12.79
C GLN A 346 9.87 20.74 14.32
N TYR A 347 9.66 19.51 14.79
CA TYR A 347 9.70 19.16 16.22
C TYR A 347 11.07 18.67 16.69
N THR A 348 12.08 18.75 15.82
CA THR A 348 13.46 18.38 16.10
C THR A 348 14.36 19.59 15.92
N ASP A 349 15.44 19.67 16.69
CA ASP A 349 16.47 20.68 16.47
C ASP A 349 17.32 20.28 15.25
N ILE A 350 16.97 20.82 14.07
CA ILE A 350 17.67 20.54 12.81
C ILE A 350 18.99 21.32 12.71
N ASP A 351 19.24 22.31 13.57
CA ASP A 351 20.47 23.10 13.51
C ASP A 351 21.68 22.34 14.08
N SER A 352 21.42 21.32 14.90
CA SER A 352 22.46 20.43 15.41
C SER A 352 22.99 19.49 14.33
N GLY A 353 24.31 19.57 14.07
CA GLY A 353 25.01 18.66 13.16
C GLY A 353 24.85 17.18 13.51
N ARG A 354 24.66 16.84 14.80
CA ARG A 354 24.36 15.47 15.26
C ARG A 354 23.06 14.98 14.65
N ASN A 355 22.00 15.77 14.76
CA ASN A 355 20.67 15.39 14.33
C ASN A 355 20.59 15.30 12.80
N ILE A 356 21.23 16.25 12.11
CA ILE A 356 21.37 16.21 10.63
C ILE A 356 22.07 14.91 10.20
N PHE A 357 23.16 14.52 10.86
CA PHE A 357 23.88 13.29 10.54
C PHE A 357 23.03 12.04 10.77
N ILE A 358 22.38 11.93 11.94
CA ILE A 358 21.54 10.77 12.29
C ILE A 358 20.43 10.58 11.25
N VAL A 359 19.70 11.66 10.93
CA VAL A 359 18.59 11.64 9.98
C VAL A 359 19.07 11.30 8.58
N GLY A 360 20.10 12.02 8.09
CA GLY A 360 20.62 11.83 6.73
C GLY A 360 21.19 10.42 6.52
N PHE A 361 21.97 9.92 7.48
CA PHE A 361 22.55 8.58 7.42
C PHE A 361 21.46 7.49 7.46
N ALA A 362 20.51 7.58 8.38
CA ALA A 362 19.44 6.59 8.49
C ALA A 362 18.57 6.52 7.23
N MET A 363 18.16 7.66 6.67
CA MET A 363 17.36 7.71 5.44
C MET A 363 18.14 7.19 4.23
N PHE A 364 19.41 7.55 4.10
CA PHE A 364 20.24 7.10 2.99
C PHE A 364 20.48 5.58 3.04
N MET A 365 20.89 5.07 4.21
CA MET A 365 21.11 3.63 4.40
C MET A 365 19.83 2.81 4.22
N ALA A 366 18.69 3.33 4.65
CA ALA A 366 17.40 2.68 4.47
C ALA A 366 17.02 2.42 3.01
N LEU A 367 17.46 3.26 2.08
CA LEU A 367 17.23 3.06 0.64
C LEU A 367 18.37 2.31 -0.05
N LEU A 368 19.61 2.49 0.43
CA LEU A 368 20.80 1.87 -0.14
C LEU A 368 20.86 0.37 0.13
N VAL A 369 20.65 -0.04 1.39
CA VAL A 369 20.84 -1.43 1.84
C VAL A 369 19.88 -2.40 1.13
N PRO A 370 18.55 -2.14 1.04
CA PRO A 370 17.65 -3.00 0.27
C PRO A 370 18.04 -3.09 -1.21
N ARG A 371 18.52 -1.99 -1.80
CA ARG A 371 18.98 -1.99 -3.20
C ARG A 371 20.22 -2.85 -3.39
N TRP A 372 21.19 -2.76 -2.48
CA TRP A 372 22.42 -3.54 -2.55
C TRP A 372 22.12 -5.04 -2.44
N PHE A 373 21.33 -5.44 -1.43
CA PHE A 373 20.91 -6.84 -1.28
C PHE A 373 20.08 -7.34 -2.45
N GLY A 374 19.31 -6.48 -3.12
CA GLY A 374 18.53 -6.86 -4.31
C GLY A 374 19.40 -7.16 -5.54
N THR A 375 20.64 -6.68 -5.56
CA THR A 375 21.61 -6.91 -6.64
C THR A 375 22.69 -7.93 -6.30
N ALA A 376 22.84 -8.30 -5.03
CA ALA A 376 23.87 -9.21 -4.57
C ALA A 376 23.54 -10.67 -4.94
N LEU A 377 24.47 -11.36 -5.61
CA LEU A 377 24.30 -12.75 -6.09
C LEU A 377 24.28 -13.80 -4.95
N THR A 378 24.80 -13.47 -3.77
CA THR A 378 24.77 -14.33 -2.56
C THR A 378 24.61 -13.45 -1.31
N PRO A 379 23.39 -13.14 -0.87
CA PRO A 379 23.17 -12.03 0.06
C PRO A 379 23.64 -12.33 1.49
N LEU A 380 23.45 -13.55 2.01
CA LEU A 380 23.98 -14.00 3.30
C LEU A 380 24.18 -15.52 3.26
N ALA A 381 25.26 -16.02 3.87
CA ALA A 381 25.52 -17.45 4.04
C ALA A 381 26.01 -17.70 5.46
N THR A 382 25.12 -17.57 6.45
CA THR A 382 25.44 -17.90 7.85
C THR A 382 25.43 -19.42 8.11
N GLY A 383 25.02 -20.21 7.11
CA GLY A 383 24.86 -21.66 7.21
C GLY A 383 23.45 -22.10 7.67
N TRP A 384 22.63 -21.15 8.14
CA TRP A 384 21.25 -21.39 8.59
C TRP A 384 20.24 -20.71 7.67
N VAL A 385 19.67 -21.47 6.73
CA VAL A 385 18.71 -20.96 5.72
C VAL A 385 17.55 -20.13 6.31
N PRO A 386 16.89 -20.54 7.42
CA PRO A 386 15.81 -19.74 7.99
C PRO A 386 16.30 -18.41 8.57
N LEU A 387 17.50 -18.38 9.17
CA LEU A 387 18.08 -17.18 9.76
C LEU A 387 18.46 -16.17 8.67
N ASP A 388 19.10 -16.66 7.60
CA ASP A 388 19.46 -15.84 6.43
C ASP A 388 18.21 -15.19 5.81
N LEU A 389 17.12 -15.94 5.68
CA LEU A 389 15.85 -15.42 5.16
C LEU A 389 15.21 -14.39 6.10
N LEU A 390 15.29 -14.58 7.42
CA LEU A 390 14.77 -13.62 8.39
C LEU A 390 15.52 -12.28 8.26
N PHE A 391 16.85 -12.32 8.26
CA PHE A 391 17.67 -11.11 8.15
C PHE A 391 17.48 -10.43 6.81
N LEU A 392 17.51 -11.18 5.71
CA LEU A 392 17.28 -10.63 4.38
C LEU A 392 15.91 -9.97 4.30
N SER A 393 14.87 -10.60 4.83
CA SER A 393 13.51 -10.06 4.83
C SER A 393 13.40 -8.78 5.65
N LEU A 394 14.05 -8.70 6.82
CA LEU A 394 14.06 -7.47 7.64
C LEU A 394 14.85 -6.34 6.98
N LEU A 395 16.04 -6.65 6.44
CA LEU A 395 16.93 -5.66 5.81
C LEU A 395 16.37 -5.13 4.49
N MET A 396 15.47 -5.86 3.85
CA MET A 396 14.75 -5.41 2.66
C MET A 396 13.62 -4.42 2.95
N VAL A 397 13.17 -4.28 4.20
CA VAL A 397 12.09 -3.35 4.59
C VAL A 397 12.69 -1.99 4.96
N PRO A 398 12.55 -0.94 4.11
CA PRO A 398 13.22 0.34 4.36
C PRO A 398 12.72 1.04 5.64
N VAL A 399 11.44 0.86 5.96
CA VAL A 399 10.79 1.45 7.15
C VAL A 399 11.38 0.87 8.44
N PHE A 400 11.59 -0.45 8.47
CA PHE A 400 12.24 -1.13 9.59
C PHE A 400 13.67 -0.61 9.76
N LEU A 401 14.44 -0.60 8.67
CA LEU A 401 15.83 -0.19 8.70
C LEU A 401 16.01 1.27 9.12
N THR A 402 15.15 2.17 8.64
CA THR A 402 15.17 3.59 9.05
C THR A 402 14.89 3.72 10.54
N GLY A 403 13.79 3.11 11.03
CA GLY A 403 13.41 3.22 12.43
C GLY A 403 14.46 2.64 13.37
N PHE A 404 15.03 1.48 13.01
CA PHE A 404 16.10 0.83 13.76
C PHE A 404 17.38 1.68 13.78
N LEU A 405 17.85 2.15 12.63
CA LEU A 405 19.08 2.96 12.55
C LEU A 405 18.92 4.30 13.27
N SER A 406 17.80 5.00 13.08
CA SER A 406 17.53 6.27 13.76
C SER A 406 17.49 6.08 15.28
N PHE A 407 16.79 5.05 15.76
CA PHE A 407 16.73 4.75 17.20
C PHE A 407 18.10 4.37 17.76
N PHE A 408 18.86 3.53 17.05
CA PHE A 408 20.19 3.10 17.48
C PHE A 408 21.16 4.28 17.55
N LEU A 409 21.18 5.14 16.52
CA LEU A 409 22.07 6.29 16.46
C LEU A 409 21.69 7.38 17.47
N GLU A 410 20.40 7.60 17.72
CA GLU A 410 19.94 8.54 18.76
C GLU A 410 20.43 8.15 20.16
N ASN A 411 20.52 6.85 20.45
CA ASN A 411 20.98 6.35 21.75
C ASN A 411 22.52 6.21 21.84
N THR A 412 23.23 6.06 20.72
CA THR A 412 24.68 5.81 20.72
C THR A 412 25.51 7.07 20.47
N VAL A 413 25.01 8.00 19.68
CA VAL A 413 25.74 9.24 19.36
C VAL A 413 25.50 10.27 20.47
N SER A 414 26.53 10.48 21.29
CA SER A 414 26.54 11.52 22.33
C SER A 414 26.53 12.92 21.71
N GLY A 415 25.60 13.78 22.13
CA GLY A 415 25.61 15.20 21.82
C GLY A 415 24.32 15.90 22.20
#